data_AF-A0A0P1EPB1-F1
#
_entry.id   AF-A0A0P1EPB1-F1
#
_cell.length_a   1.000
_cell.length_b   1.000
_cell.length_c   1.000
_cell.angle_alpha   90.00
_cell.angle_beta   90.00
_cell.angle_gamma   90.00
#
_symmetry.space_group_name_H-M   'P 1'
#
loop_
_entity.id
_entity.type
_entity.pdbx_description
1 polymer ?
#
loop_
_entity_poly.entity_id
_entity_poly.type
_entity_poly.pdbx_seq_one_letter_code
_entity_poly.pdbx_strand_id
1 'polypeptide(L)'
;MASSRLNKGLLVCILSAMLPGCGSKAQDQGTEPKAVTQTDGSNSSSSYSSTGIDPATYAGRFQIKLTKEVPLREIPVPFTVYGGLEEASPTRLQLRAFMDLRGLQEKAPQILTGPLEESCKRQIYLEVRDVTAIDDTIKIEGSARAQFTRCNRHEEPGFRYFGATVDAVAVAKAEVKGQCLAFSIEGVDLNPRGFIGAVSNLFGLTNRINEAVIEKGGEFLAAHPVCPPLPAEFTLLDPIYESGGTREIAPGGVGAAIVGSSDVSAETIIEVLGGLKELGVLEFAE
;
A
#
# COMPACT_ATOMS: atom_id res chain seq x y z
N MET A 1 -36.87 -16.47 -32.05
CA MET A 1 -35.96 -16.29 -33.20
C MET A 1 -36.20 -14.91 -33.80
N ALA A 2 -35.35 -13.94 -33.51
CA ALA A 2 -35.14 -12.74 -34.33
C ALA A 2 -33.87 -12.04 -33.80
N SER A 3 -32.96 -11.82 -34.72
CA SER A 3 -31.63 -11.23 -34.56
C SER A 3 -31.73 -9.72 -34.41
N SER A 4 -30.85 -9.11 -33.61
CA SER A 4 -30.23 -7.85 -34.02
C SER A 4 -28.81 -7.74 -33.45
N ARG A 5 -27.83 -7.87 -34.34
CA ARG A 5 -26.50 -7.28 -34.16
C ARG A 5 -26.63 -5.79 -34.49
N LEU A 6 -26.11 -4.91 -33.65
CA LEU A 6 -25.62 -3.61 -34.11
C LEU A 6 -24.23 -3.38 -33.52
N ASN A 7 -23.29 -3.20 -34.44
CA ASN A 7 -21.90 -2.81 -34.24
C ASN A 7 -21.75 -1.35 -34.71
N LYS A 8 -20.64 -0.71 -34.35
CA LYS A 8 -20.24 0.72 -34.52
C LYS A 8 -20.59 1.52 -33.26
N GLY A 9 -19.66 2.10 -32.50
CA GLY A 9 -18.44 2.80 -32.92
C GLY A 9 -18.70 4.30 -32.79
N LEU A 10 -17.85 4.99 -32.02
CA LEU A 10 -17.67 6.45 -31.95
C LEU A 10 -18.50 7.25 -30.93
N LEU A 11 -17.86 7.58 -29.79
CA LEU A 11 -17.96 8.82 -28.99
C LEU A 11 -16.91 8.67 -27.87
N VAL A 12 -15.61 8.94 -28.08
CA VAL A 12 -14.90 10.23 -28.26
C VAL A 12 -15.21 11.25 -27.17
N CYS A 13 -14.19 11.42 -26.31
CA CYS A 13 -13.80 12.57 -25.49
C CYS A 13 -14.75 13.07 -24.40
N ILE A 14 -14.25 13.09 -23.15
CA ILE A 14 -13.73 14.30 -22.47
C ILE A 14 -13.16 13.87 -21.09
N LEU A 15 -12.13 14.60 -20.62
CA LEU A 15 -11.40 14.54 -19.33
C LEU A 15 -10.17 13.63 -19.25
N SER A 16 -9.19 13.98 -20.08
CA SER A 16 -7.77 13.93 -19.72
C SER A 16 -7.33 15.32 -19.25
N ALA A 17 -7.13 15.52 -17.95
CA ALA A 17 -6.34 16.62 -17.40
C ALA A 17 -6.04 16.34 -15.93
N MET A 18 -4.74 16.22 -15.60
CA MET A 18 -4.06 16.51 -14.32
C MET A 18 -2.86 15.56 -14.15
N LEU A 19 -1.88 15.72 -15.04
CA LEU A 19 -0.48 15.35 -14.81
C LEU A 19 0.32 16.66 -14.90
N PRO A 20 1.02 17.14 -13.86
CA PRO A 20 2.01 18.17 -14.04
C PRO A 20 3.34 17.51 -14.45
N GLY A 21 3.62 17.58 -15.75
CA GLY A 21 4.95 17.36 -16.31
C GLY A 21 5.82 18.61 -16.18
N CYS A 22 7.10 18.38 -15.92
CA CYS A 22 8.18 19.36 -15.91
C CYS A 22 8.46 19.94 -17.31
N GLY A 23 8.85 21.22 -17.40
CA GLY A 23 9.30 21.85 -18.66
C GLY A 23 9.61 23.36 -18.59
N SER A 24 10.82 23.67 -18.13
CA SER A 24 11.73 24.83 -18.31
C SER A 24 11.37 26.16 -19.05
N LYS A 25 11.71 27.27 -18.34
CA LYS A 25 12.61 28.42 -18.66
C LYS A 25 12.12 29.77 -19.27
N ALA A 26 12.75 30.82 -18.69
CA ALA A 26 13.06 32.21 -19.11
C ALA A 26 11.97 33.29 -18.85
N GLN A 27 12.23 34.52 -18.35
CA GLN A 27 13.46 35.26 -18.04
C GLN A 27 13.18 36.52 -17.16
N ASP A 28 14.22 36.93 -16.40
CA ASP A 28 14.65 38.28 -15.95
C ASP A 28 13.68 39.38 -15.47
N GLN A 29 13.88 39.89 -14.23
CA GLN A 29 14.64 41.13 -13.98
C GLN A 29 14.84 41.46 -12.47
N GLY A 30 16.12 41.60 -12.09
CA GLY A 30 16.75 42.54 -11.14
C GLY A 30 16.12 42.87 -9.77
N THR A 31 16.86 42.60 -8.68
CA THR A 31 17.37 43.59 -7.70
C THR A 31 18.17 42.86 -6.60
N GLU A 32 19.42 43.25 -6.38
CA GLU A 32 20.31 42.81 -5.28
C GLU A 32 20.38 43.91 -4.18
N PRO A 33 20.98 43.69 -2.99
CA PRO A 33 20.60 42.77 -1.92
C PRO A 33 20.31 43.51 -0.60
N LYS A 34 19.57 42.90 0.33
CA LYS A 34 19.62 43.28 1.76
C LYS A 34 19.69 42.05 2.65
N ALA A 35 20.81 41.94 3.36
CA ALA A 35 21.02 41.05 4.48
C ALA A 35 20.13 41.46 5.66
N VAL A 36 19.30 40.55 6.17
CA VAL A 36 18.79 40.55 7.56
C VAL A 36 18.37 39.11 7.93
N THR A 37 19.18 38.51 8.81
CA THR A 37 18.83 37.72 10.00
C THR A 37 17.98 36.44 9.86
N GLN A 38 18.65 35.31 10.17
CA GLN A 38 18.10 34.05 10.63
C GLN A 38 16.91 34.25 11.57
N THR A 39 15.77 33.66 11.23
CA THR A 39 14.74 33.34 12.21
C THR A 39 14.36 31.88 11.99
N ASP A 40 14.61 31.08 13.02
CA ASP A 40 14.28 29.67 13.11
C ASP A 40 12.78 29.46 12.86
N GLY A 41 12.46 28.94 11.68
CA GLY A 41 11.16 28.39 11.34
C GLY A 41 11.25 26.88 11.41
N SER A 42 10.75 26.32 12.51
CA SER A 42 10.58 24.89 12.76
C SER A 42 9.84 24.22 11.60
N ASN A 43 10.59 23.68 10.65
CA ASN A 43 10.11 22.60 9.80
C ASN A 43 10.21 21.33 10.63
N SER A 44 9.08 20.89 11.17
CA SER A 44 8.90 19.54 11.69
C SER A 44 8.98 18.54 10.55
N SER A 45 10.20 18.29 10.06
CA SER A 45 10.51 17.05 9.35
C SER A 45 10.43 15.94 10.38
N SER A 46 9.31 15.22 10.38
CA SER A 46 9.19 13.94 11.09
C SER A 46 10.29 13.01 10.55
N SER A 47 11.39 12.92 11.30
CA SER A 47 12.52 12.06 11.02
C SER A 47 12.08 10.61 11.18
N TYR A 48 11.68 9.96 10.09
CA TYR A 48 11.57 8.50 10.05
C TYR A 48 12.98 7.92 10.14
N SER A 49 13.39 7.66 11.38
CA SER A 49 14.64 7.02 11.73
C SER A 49 14.63 5.58 11.23
N SER A 50 15.73 5.13 10.62
CA SER A 50 15.97 3.72 10.26
C SER A 50 16.13 2.81 11.49
N THR A 51 15.81 3.30 12.69
CA THR A 51 15.86 2.55 13.94
C THR A 51 15.05 1.27 13.81
N GLY A 52 15.71 0.13 13.99
CA GLY A 52 15.11 -1.20 14.01
C GLY A 52 15.13 -1.96 12.69
N ILE A 53 15.63 -1.35 11.60
CA ILE A 53 15.79 -2.05 10.31
C ILE A 53 17.23 -2.57 10.22
N ASP A 54 17.41 -3.88 10.05
CA ASP A 54 18.71 -4.50 9.83
C ASP A 54 19.23 -4.18 8.41
N PRO A 55 20.37 -3.47 8.25
CA PRO A 55 20.95 -3.17 6.94
C PRO A 55 21.22 -4.40 6.07
N ALA A 56 21.37 -5.60 6.65
CA ALA A 56 21.52 -6.84 5.90
C ALA A 56 20.31 -7.14 5.01
N THR A 57 19.11 -6.63 5.35
CA THR A 57 17.87 -6.86 4.60
C THR A 57 17.80 -6.12 3.25
N TYR A 58 18.57 -5.04 3.10
CA TYR A 58 18.72 -4.27 1.85
C TYR A 58 20.20 -4.07 1.50
N ALA A 59 21.05 -5.02 1.89
CA ALA A 59 22.48 -4.93 1.61
C ALA A 59 22.75 -4.89 0.10
N GLY A 60 23.84 -4.20 -0.26
CA GLY A 60 24.31 -4.08 -1.62
C GLY A 60 25.52 -3.16 -1.70
N ARG A 61 26.21 -3.18 -2.85
CA ARG A 61 27.32 -2.25 -3.16
C ARG A 61 26.81 -0.81 -3.25
N PHE A 62 25.58 -0.64 -3.75
CA PHE A 62 24.89 0.65 -3.78
C PHE A 62 23.63 0.56 -2.93
N GLN A 63 23.45 1.53 -2.05
CA GLN A 63 22.28 1.63 -1.17
C GLN A 63 21.56 2.94 -1.41
N ILE A 64 20.24 2.88 -1.55
CA ILE A 64 19.38 4.04 -1.79
C ILE A 64 18.29 4.10 -0.73
N LYS A 65 17.88 5.32 -0.36
CA LYS A 65 16.72 5.57 0.49
C LYS A 65 15.77 6.48 -0.28
N LEU A 66 14.53 6.02 -0.46
CA LEU A 66 13.47 6.79 -1.08
C LEU A 66 12.31 6.92 -0.09
N THR A 67 11.95 8.15 0.27
CA THR A 67 10.76 8.44 1.07
C THR A 67 9.72 9.09 0.18
N LYS A 68 8.50 8.57 0.21
CA LYS A 68 7.34 9.12 -0.52
C LYS A 68 6.08 9.04 0.33
N GLU A 69 5.08 9.80 -0.09
CA GLU A 69 3.72 9.69 0.43
C GLU A 69 2.81 9.16 -0.67
N VAL A 70 1.96 8.19 -0.33
CA VAL A 70 0.93 7.66 -1.22
C VAL A 70 -0.44 7.90 -0.59
N PRO A 71 -1.40 8.48 -1.32
CA PRO A 71 -2.76 8.66 -0.81
C PRO A 71 -3.50 7.31 -0.78
N LEU A 72 -3.96 6.90 0.40
CA LEU A 72 -4.88 5.77 0.58
C LEU A 72 -6.19 6.29 1.15
N ARG A 73 -7.29 6.18 0.40
CA ARG A 73 -8.59 6.79 0.76
C ARG A 73 -8.46 8.27 1.17
N GLU A 74 -7.73 9.04 0.37
CA GLU A 74 -7.44 10.48 0.62
C GLU A 74 -6.55 10.76 1.85
N ILE A 75 -6.09 9.73 2.57
CA ILE A 75 -5.14 9.87 3.68
C ILE A 75 -3.72 9.75 3.10
N PRO A 76 -2.87 10.78 3.23
CA PRO A 76 -1.47 10.67 2.84
C PRO A 76 -0.76 9.71 3.78
N VAL A 77 -0.20 8.64 3.22
CA VAL A 77 0.55 7.64 3.97
C VAL A 77 2.02 7.72 3.61
N PRO A 78 2.89 8.12 4.55
CA PRO A 78 4.32 8.10 4.34
C PRO A 78 4.82 6.67 4.36
N PHE A 79 5.71 6.34 3.42
CA PHE A 79 6.45 5.09 3.41
C PHE A 79 7.88 5.35 2.92
N THR A 80 8.80 4.52 3.37
CA THR A 80 10.20 4.61 2.98
C THR A 80 10.66 3.29 2.41
N VAL A 81 11.34 3.35 1.26
CA VAL A 81 11.99 2.20 0.62
C VAL A 81 13.49 2.35 0.79
N TYR A 82 14.13 1.32 1.32
CA TYR A 82 15.57 1.12 1.33
C TYR A 82 15.91 0.11 0.25
N GLY A 83 16.72 0.50 -0.74
CA GLY A 83 17.14 -0.36 -1.83
C GLY A 83 18.63 -0.68 -1.73
N GLY A 84 19.00 -1.90 -2.09
CA GLY A 84 20.35 -2.38 -2.25
C GLY A 84 20.52 -3.02 -3.62
N LEU A 85 21.62 -2.67 -4.31
CA LEU A 85 22.01 -3.29 -5.57
C LEU A 85 23.37 -3.98 -5.38
N GLU A 86 23.46 -5.23 -5.81
CA GLU A 86 24.70 -6.02 -5.82
C GLU A 86 24.87 -6.81 -7.10
N GLU A 87 26.10 -7.19 -7.39
CA GLU A 87 26.43 -8.05 -8.53
C GLU A 87 26.06 -9.49 -8.19
N ALA A 88 25.10 -10.06 -8.92
CA ALA A 88 24.76 -11.48 -8.83
C ALA A 88 25.58 -12.32 -9.82
N SER A 89 25.83 -11.77 -11.00
CA SER A 89 26.69 -12.32 -12.04
C SER A 89 27.22 -11.19 -12.95
N PRO A 90 28.14 -11.46 -13.89
CA PRO A 90 28.66 -10.44 -14.81
C PRO A 90 27.61 -9.72 -15.65
N THR A 91 26.42 -10.32 -15.84
CA THR A 91 25.31 -9.75 -16.62
C THR A 91 24.03 -9.68 -15.79
N ARG A 92 24.10 -9.76 -14.47
CA ARG A 92 22.91 -9.74 -13.60
C ARG A 92 23.18 -8.98 -12.31
N LEU A 93 22.30 -8.03 -12.02
CA LEU A 93 22.23 -7.35 -10.74
C LEU A 93 21.15 -7.99 -9.88
N GLN A 94 21.48 -8.19 -8.61
CA GLN A 94 20.49 -8.50 -7.58
C GLN A 94 20.03 -7.20 -6.94
N LEU A 95 18.72 -7.09 -6.80
CA LEU A 95 18.04 -6.02 -6.10
C LEU A 95 17.47 -6.56 -4.80
N ARG A 96 17.73 -5.87 -3.70
CA ARG A 96 17.06 -6.08 -2.41
C ARG A 96 16.37 -4.79 -2.02
N ALA A 97 15.09 -4.85 -1.72
CA ALA A 97 14.33 -3.70 -1.26
C ALA A 97 13.66 -4.02 0.08
N PHE A 98 13.73 -3.08 1.01
CA PHE A 98 13.03 -3.12 2.27
C PHE A 98 12.12 -1.90 2.39
N MET A 99 10.84 -2.12 2.66
CA MET A 99 9.84 -1.09 2.84
C MET A 99 9.49 -0.94 4.31
N ASP A 100 9.67 0.26 4.81
CA ASP A 100 9.17 0.69 6.11
C ASP A 100 7.71 1.12 5.97
N LEU A 101 6.81 0.30 6.53
CA LEU A 101 5.37 0.47 6.47
C LEU A 101 4.79 0.97 7.80
N ARG A 102 5.62 1.46 8.73
CA ARG A 102 5.14 1.99 10.03
C ARG A 102 4.20 3.18 9.87
N GLY A 103 4.38 4.00 8.82
CA GLY A 103 3.43 5.05 8.47
C GLY A 103 2.06 4.50 8.05
N LEU A 104 2.03 3.39 7.30
CA LEU A 104 0.79 2.68 6.97
C LEU A 104 0.17 2.07 8.22
N GLN A 105 0.98 1.44 9.08
CA GLN A 105 0.55 0.86 10.36
C GLN A 105 -0.18 1.89 11.24
N GLU A 106 0.40 3.09 11.38
CA GLU A 106 -0.19 4.18 12.18
C GLU A 106 -1.55 4.64 11.62
N LYS A 107 -1.67 4.71 10.29
CA LYS A 107 -2.91 5.18 9.62
C LYS A 107 -3.92 4.06 9.35
N ALA A 108 -3.53 2.79 9.52
CA ALA A 108 -4.35 1.64 9.17
C ALA A 108 -5.72 1.63 9.87
N PRO A 109 -5.86 1.98 11.17
CA PRO A 109 -7.19 2.09 11.80
C PRO A 109 -8.14 3.04 11.05
N GLN A 110 -7.63 4.13 10.49
CA GLN A 110 -8.43 5.10 9.75
C GLN A 110 -8.73 4.63 8.32
N ILE A 111 -7.79 3.94 7.68
CA ILE A 111 -7.91 3.48 6.29
C ILE A 111 -8.79 2.22 6.18
N LEU A 112 -8.60 1.27 7.08
CA LEU A 112 -9.21 -0.06 7.02
C LEU A 112 -10.57 -0.15 7.73
N THR A 113 -10.88 0.79 8.62
CA THR A 113 -12.21 0.88 9.25
C THR A 113 -13.26 1.30 8.22
N GLY A 114 -14.43 0.66 8.26
CA GLY A 114 -15.52 0.98 7.35
C GLY A 114 -16.57 -0.13 7.22
N PRO A 115 -17.59 0.11 6.37
CA PRO A 115 -18.58 -0.91 6.07
C PRO A 115 -17.94 -2.04 5.24
N LEU A 116 -18.12 -3.28 5.71
CA LEU A 116 -17.84 -4.49 4.90
C LEU A 116 -19.07 -4.86 4.07
N GLU A 117 -20.25 -4.69 4.65
CA GLU A 117 -21.51 -4.87 3.94
C GLU A 117 -22.50 -3.80 4.36
N GLU A 118 -23.10 -3.16 3.37
CA GLU A 118 -24.13 -2.15 3.57
C GLU A 118 -25.35 -2.46 2.71
N SER A 119 -26.28 -3.23 3.27
CA SER A 119 -27.60 -3.48 2.68
C SER A 119 -28.69 -3.12 3.68
N CYS A 120 -29.92 -2.89 3.19
CA CYS A 120 -31.04 -2.58 4.07
C CYS A 120 -31.30 -3.69 5.12
N LYS A 121 -31.08 -4.97 4.74
CA LYS A 121 -31.34 -6.12 5.62
C LYS A 121 -30.21 -6.35 6.62
N ARG A 122 -28.99 -5.89 6.28
CA ARG A 122 -27.77 -6.29 6.96
C ARG A 122 -26.70 -5.23 6.79
N GLN A 123 -26.17 -4.80 7.93
CA GLN A 123 -25.04 -3.88 8.01
C GLN A 123 -23.95 -4.55 8.80
N ILE A 124 -22.78 -4.76 8.18
CA ILE A 124 -21.58 -5.27 8.83
C ILE A 124 -20.52 -4.18 8.72
N TYR A 125 -20.08 -3.70 9.87
CA TYR A 125 -19.08 -2.65 9.99
C TYR A 125 -17.86 -3.19 10.71
N LEU A 126 -16.67 -2.97 10.14
CA LEU A 126 -15.40 -3.32 10.74
C LEU A 126 -14.73 -2.08 11.32
N GLU A 127 -14.32 -2.17 12.57
CA GLU A 127 -13.50 -1.18 13.25
C GLU A 127 -12.14 -1.80 13.53
N VAL A 128 -11.10 -1.31 12.84
CA VAL A 128 -9.71 -1.71 13.09
C VAL A 128 -9.15 -0.82 14.19
N ARG A 129 -8.52 -1.44 15.18
CA ARG A 129 -7.94 -0.77 16.35
C ARG A 129 -6.42 -0.73 16.27
N ASP A 130 -5.82 -1.84 15.90
CA ASP A 130 -4.36 -1.96 15.85
C ASP A 130 -3.91 -2.85 14.70
N VAL A 131 -2.70 -2.59 14.23
CA VAL A 131 -2.00 -3.40 13.24
C VAL A 131 -0.58 -3.58 13.75
N THR A 132 -0.13 -4.82 13.87
CA THR A 132 1.16 -5.16 14.46
C THR A 132 1.78 -6.29 13.65
N ALA A 133 3.08 -6.20 13.34
CA ALA A 133 3.80 -7.31 12.73
C ALA A 133 4.21 -8.34 13.79
N ILE A 134 4.14 -9.62 13.43
CA ILE A 134 4.67 -10.73 14.22
C ILE A 134 5.41 -11.64 13.24
N ASP A 135 6.73 -11.69 13.36
CA ASP A 135 7.63 -12.42 12.47
C ASP A 135 7.44 -12.02 10.99
N ASP A 136 6.82 -12.88 10.19
CA ASP A 136 6.51 -12.69 8.78
C ASP A 136 5.02 -12.49 8.50
N THR A 137 4.21 -12.24 9.53
CA THR A 137 2.77 -11.97 9.41
C THR A 137 2.39 -10.61 9.99
N ILE A 138 1.21 -10.13 9.63
CA ILE A 138 0.59 -8.93 10.17
C ILE A 138 -0.65 -9.36 10.94
N LYS A 139 -0.68 -9.06 12.23
CA LYS A 139 -1.86 -9.16 13.07
C LYS A 139 -2.65 -7.86 13.00
N ILE A 140 -3.94 -7.98 12.67
CA ILE A 140 -4.88 -6.85 12.62
C ILE A 140 -5.93 -7.09 13.69
N GLU A 141 -5.96 -6.23 14.70
CA GLU A 141 -6.93 -6.31 15.80
C GLU A 141 -8.04 -5.29 15.63
N GLY A 142 -9.27 -5.70 15.89
CA GLY A 142 -10.43 -4.86 15.69
C GLY A 142 -11.67 -5.41 16.36
N SER A 143 -12.81 -4.90 15.92
CA SER A 143 -14.12 -5.47 16.21
C SER A 143 -15.03 -5.34 15.00
N ALA A 144 -15.88 -6.33 14.80
CA ALA A 144 -16.91 -6.28 13.77
C ALA A 144 -18.28 -6.17 14.43
N ARG A 145 -19.05 -5.17 14.00
CA ARG A 145 -20.41 -4.93 14.43
C ARG A 145 -21.35 -5.34 13.32
N ALA A 146 -22.23 -6.29 13.62
CA ALA A 146 -23.25 -6.74 12.70
C ALA A 146 -24.63 -6.34 13.19
N GLN A 147 -25.45 -5.79 12.31
CA GLN A 147 -26.81 -5.35 12.57
C GLN A 147 -27.74 -5.90 11.50
N PHE A 148 -28.86 -6.48 11.95
CA PHE A 148 -29.84 -7.07 11.06
C PHE A 148 -31.18 -6.40 11.27
N THR A 149 -31.73 -5.94 10.16
CA THR A 149 -32.93 -5.11 10.12
C THR A 149 -33.93 -5.73 9.16
N ARG A 150 -35.21 -5.65 9.50
CA ARG A 150 -36.29 -5.97 8.56
C ARG A 150 -36.60 -4.73 7.74
N CYS A 151 -36.37 -4.81 6.44
CA CYS A 151 -36.70 -3.74 5.50
C CYS A 151 -38.20 -3.52 5.39
N ASN A 152 -38.61 -2.27 5.22
CA ASN A 152 -39.97 -1.95 4.82
C ASN A 152 -40.15 -2.21 3.29
N ARG A 153 -41.34 -1.90 2.75
CA ARG A 153 -41.64 -2.08 1.32
C ARG A 153 -40.85 -1.14 0.39
N HIS A 154 -40.20 -0.12 0.95
CA HIS A 154 -39.39 0.86 0.23
C HIS A 154 -37.88 0.59 0.37
N GLU A 155 -37.51 -0.60 0.87
CA GLU A 155 -36.11 -0.98 1.11
C GLU A 155 -35.37 -0.08 2.10
N GLU A 156 -36.10 0.56 3.00
CA GLU A 156 -35.52 1.35 4.08
C GLU A 156 -35.41 0.51 5.37
N PRO A 157 -34.40 0.79 6.21
CA PRO A 157 -34.23 0.12 7.49
C PRO A 157 -35.46 0.34 8.40
N GLY A 158 -36.21 -0.73 8.67
CA GLY A 158 -37.33 -0.72 9.61
C GLY A 158 -36.93 -1.18 11.00
N PHE A 159 -37.40 -2.36 11.40
CA PHE A 159 -37.19 -2.90 12.74
C PHE A 159 -35.87 -3.67 12.85
N ARG A 160 -34.98 -3.25 13.75
CA ARG A 160 -33.76 -4.00 14.11
C ARG A 160 -34.13 -5.14 15.03
N TYR A 161 -33.93 -6.37 14.57
CA TYR A 161 -34.27 -7.58 15.34
C TYR A 161 -33.04 -8.27 15.95
N PHE A 162 -31.84 -7.93 15.48
CA PHE A 162 -30.61 -8.51 16.02
C PHE A 162 -29.42 -7.56 15.80
N GLY A 163 -28.53 -7.51 16.79
CA GLY A 163 -27.28 -6.78 16.71
C GLY A 163 -26.25 -7.39 17.65
N ALA A 164 -25.01 -7.51 17.18
CA ALA A 164 -23.92 -8.09 17.95
C ALA A 164 -22.59 -7.44 17.58
N THR A 165 -21.66 -7.46 18.52
CA THR A 165 -20.27 -7.02 18.33
C THR A 165 -19.36 -8.17 18.71
N VAL A 166 -18.46 -8.52 17.81
CA VAL A 166 -17.43 -9.55 18.00
C VAL A 166 -16.07 -8.89 17.91
N ASP A 167 -15.16 -9.26 18.81
CA ASP A 167 -13.75 -8.98 18.60
C ASP A 167 -13.26 -9.76 17.39
N ALA A 168 -12.43 -9.12 16.57
CA ALA A 168 -11.85 -9.72 15.39
C ALA A 168 -10.34 -9.59 15.44
N VAL A 169 -9.65 -10.69 15.20
CA VAL A 169 -8.20 -10.73 15.01
C VAL A 169 -7.94 -11.40 13.68
N ALA A 170 -7.52 -10.62 12.69
CA ALA A 170 -7.13 -11.15 11.39
C ALA A 170 -5.60 -11.31 11.33
N VAL A 171 -5.15 -12.36 10.64
CA VAL A 171 -3.74 -12.56 10.30
C VAL A 171 -3.62 -12.40 8.79
N ALA A 172 -2.73 -11.52 8.36
CA ALA A 172 -2.43 -11.26 6.97
C ALA A 172 -0.95 -11.52 6.68
N LYS A 173 -0.64 -11.77 5.41
CA LYS A 173 0.73 -11.84 4.90
C LYS A 173 0.85 -11.07 3.61
N ALA A 174 2.06 -10.68 3.25
CA ALA A 174 2.35 -10.19 1.90
C ALA A 174 3.18 -11.22 1.13
N GLU A 175 2.95 -11.28 -0.16
CA GLU A 175 3.75 -12.06 -1.10
C GLU A 175 3.94 -11.28 -2.41
N VAL A 176 5.04 -11.54 -3.11
CA VAL A 176 5.28 -10.95 -4.42
C VAL A 176 4.36 -11.62 -5.45
N LYS A 177 3.55 -10.79 -6.14
CA LYS A 177 2.74 -11.19 -7.29
C LYS A 177 3.02 -10.24 -8.45
N GLY A 178 3.68 -10.74 -9.48
CA GLY A 178 4.17 -9.91 -10.57
C GLY A 178 5.19 -8.89 -10.05
N GLN A 179 4.92 -7.61 -10.26
CA GLN A 179 5.81 -6.51 -9.87
C GLN A 179 5.38 -5.77 -8.58
N CYS A 180 4.49 -6.38 -7.78
CA CYS A 180 3.95 -5.74 -6.58
C CYS A 180 3.87 -6.73 -5.42
N LEU A 181 3.85 -6.20 -4.19
CA LEU A 181 3.41 -6.96 -3.02
C LEU A 181 1.89 -6.99 -2.95
N ALA A 182 1.35 -8.19 -2.97
CA ALA A 182 -0.05 -8.45 -2.72
C ALA A 182 -0.22 -8.91 -1.27
N PHE A 183 -1.19 -8.32 -0.57
CA PHE A 183 -1.57 -8.73 0.77
C PHE A 183 -2.73 -9.73 0.69
N SER A 184 -2.67 -10.78 1.51
CA SER A 184 -3.76 -11.74 1.68
C SER A 184 -4.07 -11.92 3.16
N ILE A 185 -5.34 -12.17 3.47
CA ILE A 185 -5.78 -12.57 4.81
C ILE A 185 -5.69 -14.09 4.87
N GLU A 186 -4.88 -14.62 5.79
CA GLU A 186 -4.69 -16.05 6.01
C GLU A 186 -5.77 -16.65 6.90
N GLY A 187 -6.26 -15.85 7.84
CA GLY A 187 -7.30 -16.29 8.78
C GLY A 187 -7.84 -15.15 9.61
N VAL A 188 -9.00 -15.38 10.22
CA VAL A 188 -9.64 -14.48 11.16
C VAL A 188 -10.14 -15.29 12.33
N ASP A 189 -9.75 -14.88 13.54
CA ASP A 189 -10.32 -15.38 14.78
C ASP A 189 -11.36 -14.36 15.29
N LEU A 190 -12.52 -14.87 15.69
CA LEU A 190 -13.67 -14.06 16.12
C LEU A 190 -14.09 -14.46 17.52
N ASN A 191 -14.02 -13.51 18.45
CA ASN A 191 -14.45 -13.73 19.84
C ASN A 191 -15.67 -12.87 20.18
N PRO A 192 -16.86 -13.46 20.37
CA PRO A 192 -18.07 -12.71 20.71
C PRO A 192 -18.00 -12.14 22.12
N ARG A 193 -18.28 -10.83 22.26
CA ARG A 193 -18.37 -10.18 23.57
C ARG A 193 -19.74 -10.42 24.21
N GLY A 194 -19.76 -10.91 25.45
CA GLY A 194 -20.87 -10.68 26.39
C GLY A 194 -22.09 -11.60 26.37
N PHE A 195 -22.02 -12.86 25.91
CA PHE A 195 -23.18 -13.77 25.97
C PHE A 195 -22.82 -15.23 26.31
N ILE A 196 -23.21 -15.66 27.52
CA ILE A 196 -23.26 -17.06 27.94
C ILE A 196 -24.75 -17.48 27.82
N GLY A 197 -25.20 -18.01 26.67
CA GLY A 197 -26.54 -18.62 26.63
C GLY A 197 -27.29 -18.77 25.29
N ALA A 198 -26.83 -18.19 24.18
CA ALA A 198 -27.55 -18.24 22.89
C ALA A 198 -26.66 -18.76 21.75
N VAL A 199 -26.22 -20.02 21.84
CA VAL A 199 -25.11 -20.55 21.02
C VAL A 199 -25.45 -20.81 19.55
N SER A 200 -26.70 -21.07 19.15
CA SER A 200 -26.99 -21.45 17.75
C SER A 200 -26.96 -20.29 16.75
N ASN A 201 -27.49 -19.12 17.11
CA ASN A 201 -27.48 -17.95 16.22
C ASN A 201 -26.11 -17.26 16.14
N LEU A 202 -25.22 -17.55 17.09
CA LEU A 202 -23.91 -16.94 17.19
C LEU A 202 -22.90 -17.53 16.21
N PHE A 203 -22.86 -18.86 16.07
CA PHE A 203 -21.98 -19.51 15.08
C PHE A 203 -22.32 -19.10 13.65
N GLY A 204 -23.62 -18.97 13.33
CA GLY A 204 -24.05 -18.47 12.02
C GLY A 204 -23.66 -17.01 11.79
N LEU A 205 -23.57 -16.20 12.84
CA LEU A 205 -23.11 -14.83 12.76
C LEU A 205 -21.60 -14.75 12.57
N THR A 206 -20.81 -15.43 13.41
CA THR A 206 -19.35 -15.41 13.34
C THR A 206 -18.89 -15.91 11.97
N ASN A 207 -19.50 -16.97 11.43
CA ASN A 207 -19.17 -17.45 10.09
C ASN A 207 -19.43 -16.39 9.01
N ARG A 208 -20.53 -15.64 9.10
CA ARG A 208 -20.85 -14.56 8.15
C ARG A 208 -19.92 -13.37 8.26
N ILE A 209 -19.53 -13.00 9.48
CA ILE A 209 -18.56 -11.94 9.71
C ILE A 209 -17.20 -12.38 9.17
N ASN A 210 -16.79 -13.62 9.43
CA ASN A 210 -15.56 -14.19 8.90
C ASN A 210 -15.55 -14.16 7.37
N GLU A 211 -16.63 -14.63 6.72
CA GLU A 211 -16.79 -14.58 5.27
C GLU A 211 -16.72 -13.13 4.75
N ALA A 212 -17.44 -12.19 5.37
CA ALA A 212 -17.41 -10.79 4.96
C ALA A 212 -16.01 -10.16 5.13
N VAL A 213 -15.29 -10.46 6.22
CA VAL A 213 -13.92 -9.94 6.44
C VAL A 213 -12.94 -10.53 5.43
N ILE A 214 -12.99 -11.85 5.19
CA ILE A 214 -12.08 -12.50 4.24
C ILE A 214 -12.38 -12.05 2.81
N GLU A 215 -13.66 -12.04 2.40
CA GLU A 215 -14.06 -11.66 1.05
C GLU A 215 -13.83 -10.17 0.80
N LYS A 216 -14.41 -9.28 1.62
CA LYS A 216 -14.36 -7.84 1.38
C LYS A 216 -13.03 -7.23 1.77
N GLY A 217 -12.40 -7.74 2.82
CA GLY A 217 -11.00 -7.42 3.13
C GLY A 217 -10.07 -7.90 2.03
N GLY A 218 -10.25 -9.11 1.52
CA GLY A 218 -9.48 -9.65 0.39
C GLY A 218 -9.66 -8.84 -0.89
N GLU A 219 -10.89 -8.47 -1.25
CA GLU A 219 -11.19 -7.58 -2.38
C GLU A 219 -10.49 -6.23 -2.23
N PHE A 220 -10.55 -5.63 -1.04
CA PHE A 220 -9.88 -4.36 -0.75
C PHE A 220 -8.37 -4.47 -0.90
N LEU A 221 -7.74 -5.50 -0.33
CA LEU A 221 -6.30 -5.71 -0.41
C LEU A 221 -5.84 -6.03 -1.84
N ALA A 222 -6.61 -6.83 -2.58
CA ALA A 222 -6.32 -7.16 -3.97
C ALA A 222 -6.42 -5.93 -4.90
N ALA A 223 -7.32 -4.99 -4.60
CA ALA A 223 -7.45 -3.73 -5.34
C ALA A 223 -6.32 -2.72 -5.05
N HIS A 224 -5.57 -2.90 -3.96
CA HIS A 224 -4.52 -1.97 -3.53
C HIS A 224 -3.18 -2.69 -3.31
N PRO A 225 -2.59 -3.32 -4.35
CA PRO A 225 -1.25 -3.89 -4.23
C PRO A 225 -0.23 -2.78 -3.97
N VAL A 226 0.78 -3.07 -3.16
CA VAL A 226 1.88 -2.13 -2.90
C VAL A 226 2.97 -2.40 -3.92
N CYS A 227 3.01 -1.58 -4.96
CA CYS A 227 4.05 -1.61 -5.99
C CYS A 227 5.15 -0.64 -5.56
N PRO A 228 6.36 -1.11 -5.22
CA PRO A 228 7.46 -0.22 -4.85
C PRO A 228 7.70 0.76 -6.00
N PRO A 229 7.69 2.08 -5.74
CA PRO A 229 8.03 3.04 -6.77
C PRO A 229 9.52 2.91 -7.07
N LEU A 230 9.86 2.33 -8.22
CA LEU A 230 11.18 2.53 -8.79
C LEU A 230 11.26 3.99 -9.23
N PRO A 231 12.30 4.75 -8.81
CA PRO A 231 12.60 6.03 -9.42
C PRO A 231 12.71 5.86 -10.94
N ALA A 232 12.34 6.87 -11.72
CA ALA A 232 12.27 6.78 -13.18
C ALA A 232 13.62 6.35 -13.79
N GLU A 233 14.70 6.73 -13.11
CA GLU A 233 16.09 6.42 -13.43
C GLU A 233 16.41 4.93 -13.31
N PHE A 234 15.69 4.21 -12.45
CA PHE A 234 15.85 2.77 -12.21
C PHE A 234 14.76 1.94 -12.89
N THR A 235 13.75 2.55 -13.53
CA THR A 235 12.80 1.84 -14.39
C THR A 235 13.52 1.09 -15.51
N LEU A 236 14.66 1.62 -15.98
CA LEU A 236 15.53 1.00 -16.98
C LEU A 236 16.13 -0.34 -16.53
N LEU A 237 16.22 -0.57 -15.21
CA LEU A 237 16.67 -1.86 -14.71
C LEU A 237 15.63 -2.97 -14.94
N ASP A 238 14.37 -2.64 -15.24
CA ASP A 238 13.25 -3.58 -15.42
C ASP A 238 13.35 -4.81 -14.48
N PRO A 239 13.40 -4.59 -13.16
CA PRO A 239 13.68 -5.68 -12.24
C PRO A 239 12.56 -6.71 -12.27
N ILE A 240 12.94 -7.97 -12.21
CA ILE A 240 12.04 -9.11 -12.01
C ILE A 240 12.05 -9.42 -10.53
N TYR A 241 10.95 -9.13 -9.83
CA TYR A 241 10.81 -9.51 -8.42
C TYR A 241 10.55 -11.02 -8.31
N GLU A 242 11.41 -11.70 -7.56
CA GLU A 242 11.45 -13.16 -7.46
C GLU A 242 10.78 -13.64 -6.17
N SER A 243 10.98 -12.91 -5.07
CA SER A 243 10.45 -13.27 -3.77
C SER A 243 10.28 -12.04 -2.90
N GLY A 244 9.46 -12.17 -1.87
CA GLY A 244 9.26 -11.12 -0.89
C GLY A 244 8.08 -11.41 0.01
N GLY A 245 7.95 -10.59 1.05
CA GLY A 245 6.87 -10.70 1.99
C GLY A 245 7.05 -9.81 3.20
N THR A 246 6.14 -9.97 4.15
CA THR A 246 6.08 -9.21 5.38
C THR A 246 7.26 -9.51 6.30
N ARG A 247 7.70 -8.48 7.02
CA ARG A 247 8.81 -8.51 7.97
C ARG A 247 8.52 -7.60 9.14
N GLU A 248 8.87 -8.04 10.32
CA GLU A 248 8.82 -7.23 11.54
C GLU A 248 10.04 -6.29 11.66
N ILE A 249 9.79 -5.00 11.95
CA ILE A 249 10.79 -3.95 12.19
C ILE A 249 10.81 -3.63 13.67
N ALA A 250 11.77 -4.22 14.39
CA ALA A 250 11.71 -4.25 15.87
C ALA A 250 10.35 -4.79 16.37
N PRO A 251 10.15 -4.99 17.68
CA PRO A 251 8.89 -5.55 18.16
C PRO A 251 7.66 -4.76 17.68
N GLY A 252 6.83 -5.40 16.85
CA GLY A 252 5.54 -4.95 16.35
C GLY A 252 5.54 -4.02 15.12
N GLY A 253 6.70 -3.55 14.64
CA GLY A 253 6.75 -2.62 13.50
C GLY A 253 6.50 -3.32 12.16
N VAL A 254 5.63 -2.78 11.31
CA VAL A 254 5.32 -3.40 10.02
C VAL A 254 6.33 -2.98 8.94
N GLY A 255 6.93 -3.96 8.28
CA GLY A 255 7.75 -3.79 7.10
C GLY A 255 7.49 -4.88 6.06
N ALA A 256 8.13 -4.73 4.90
CA ALA A 256 8.12 -5.76 3.87
C ALA A 256 9.45 -5.78 3.10
N ALA A 257 9.91 -6.97 2.76
CA ALA A 257 11.13 -7.16 1.96
C ALA A 257 10.77 -7.72 0.59
N ILE A 258 11.50 -7.29 -0.44
CA ILE A 258 11.44 -7.80 -1.80
C ILE A 258 12.87 -8.10 -2.25
N VAL A 259 13.04 -9.24 -2.91
CA VAL A 259 14.25 -9.61 -3.62
C VAL A 259 13.90 -9.81 -5.08
N GLY A 260 14.71 -9.23 -5.95
CA GLY A 260 14.60 -9.40 -7.39
C GLY A 260 15.94 -9.37 -8.07
N SER A 261 15.91 -9.48 -9.39
CA SER A 261 17.09 -9.34 -10.21
C SER A 261 16.79 -8.57 -11.49
N SER A 262 17.84 -8.06 -12.11
CA SER A 262 17.80 -7.33 -13.37
C SER A 262 18.93 -7.84 -14.25
N ASP A 263 18.62 -8.14 -15.50
CA ASP A 263 19.66 -8.48 -16.47
C ASP A 263 20.32 -7.19 -16.97
N VAL A 264 21.65 -7.15 -16.90
CA VAL A 264 22.45 -6.01 -17.34
C VAL A 264 23.04 -6.31 -18.69
N SER A 265 22.60 -5.54 -19.69
CA SER A 265 23.17 -5.54 -21.02
C SER A 265 23.98 -4.27 -21.27
N ALA A 266 24.78 -4.27 -22.34
CA ALA A 266 25.46 -3.04 -22.78
C ALA A 266 24.45 -1.91 -23.09
N GLU A 267 23.28 -2.26 -23.63
CA GLU A 267 22.18 -1.32 -23.88
C GLU A 267 21.68 -0.69 -22.57
N THR A 268 21.41 -1.52 -21.55
CA THR A 268 21.01 -1.07 -20.21
C THR A 268 22.03 -0.09 -19.60
N ILE A 269 23.33 -0.38 -19.76
CA ILE A 269 24.40 0.51 -19.27
C ILE A 269 24.38 1.86 -20.01
N ILE A 270 24.24 1.82 -21.35
CA ILE A 270 24.19 3.05 -22.17
C ILE A 270 22.97 3.89 -21.80
N GLU A 271 21.81 3.27 -21.60
CA GLU A 271 20.58 3.97 -21.21
C GLU A 271 20.70 4.61 -19.83
N VAL A 272 21.25 3.91 -18.84
CA VAL A 272 21.51 4.46 -17.50
C VAL A 272 22.46 5.66 -17.58
N LEU A 273 23.54 5.56 -18.37
CA LEU A 273 24.47 6.67 -18.59
C LEU A 273 23.77 7.85 -19.30
N GLY A 274 22.86 7.57 -20.24
CA GLY A 274 22.01 8.57 -20.89
C GLY A 274 21.10 9.30 -19.91
N GLY A 275 20.40 8.57 -19.03
CA GLY A 275 19.56 9.15 -18.00
C GLY A 275 20.35 10.02 -17.01
N LEU A 276 21.55 9.60 -16.62
CA LEU A 276 22.44 10.39 -15.75
C LEU A 276 22.91 11.70 -16.42
N LYS A 277 23.08 11.71 -17.75
CA LYS A 277 23.35 12.94 -18.51
C LYS A 277 22.14 13.87 -18.52
N GLU A 278 20.92 13.36 -18.73
CA GLU A 278 19.70 14.17 -18.72
C GLU A 278 19.46 14.84 -17.37
N LEU A 279 19.87 14.17 -16.29
CA LEU A 279 19.85 14.70 -14.92
C LEU A 279 20.98 15.71 -14.64
N GLY A 280 21.89 15.94 -15.60
CA GLY A 280 23.03 16.85 -15.45
C GLY A 280 24.13 16.33 -14.52
N VAL A 281 24.13 15.04 -14.22
CA VAL A 281 25.15 14.40 -13.34
C VAL A 281 26.41 14.04 -14.13
N LEU A 282 26.28 13.81 -15.44
CA LEU A 282 27.37 13.48 -16.35
C LEU A 282 27.37 14.42 -17.57
N GLU A 283 28.56 14.87 -17.96
CA GLU A 283 28.81 15.44 -19.28
C GLU A 283 29.61 14.42 -20.10
N PHE A 284 29.12 14.04 -21.27
CA PHE A 284 29.91 13.23 -22.18
C PHE A 284 30.99 14.12 -22.80
N ALA A 285 32.23 13.66 -22.76
CA ALA A 285 33.34 14.30 -23.45
C ALA A 285 33.07 14.26 -24.96
N GLU A 286 33.16 15.43 -25.61
CA GLU A 286 33.18 15.56 -27.08
C GLU A 286 34.43 14.93 -27.69
#